data_AF-V6H9P2-F1
#
_entry.id   AF-V6H9P2-F1
#
_cell.length_a   1.000
_cell.length_b   1.000
_cell.length_c   1.000
_cell.angle_alpha   90.00
_cell.angle_beta   90.00
_cell.angle_gamma   90.00
#
_symmetry.space_group_name_H-M   'P 1'
#
loop_
_entity.id
_entity.type
_entity.pdbx_description
1 polymer ?
#
loop_
_entity_poly.entity_id
_entity_poly.type
_entity_poly.pdbx_seq_one_letter_code
_entity_poly.pdbx_strand_id
1 'polypeptide(L)'
;MSIPNPNKTRTWDRSTPNDGLFFDAEYTSLYANDNSLQTQIANLQAQIDSLNNTISQVAVPLGGVIEFDFPNIPANFLVANGQAVSRTTFSALWTLIHRTISGLTPATGKVQSMAHGLIAGQLVKFSFTGGGITTNTPYYVVNPTANDFQISLTPGGAVIPLTSNQTGDLISHIQYGFGDGSTTFTLPDRRGVFARGSGQHASRAKAAGGNYDGGAIGQENQDMFQGHRHANDGISASLVHPDNYFGTGSSRVGQNGVSILDPTIDGTNGIPRTGAETSPVSTAVQYIIRVI
;
A
#
# COMPACT_ATOMS: atom_id res chain seq x y z
N MET A 1 3.62 -25.64 33.93
CA MET A 1 4.05 -25.86 35.33
C MET A 1 4.30 -27.34 35.50
N SER A 2 5.43 -27.77 36.05
CA SER A 2 5.78 -29.19 36.18
C SER A 2 5.20 -29.80 37.45
N ILE A 3 4.74 -31.06 37.40
CA ILE A 3 4.24 -31.75 38.60
C ILE A 3 5.42 -32.00 39.56
N PRO A 4 5.30 -31.67 40.86
CA PRO A 4 6.31 -32.02 41.85
C PRO A 4 6.32 -33.54 42.09
N ASN A 5 7.52 -34.14 42.03
CA ASN A 5 7.78 -35.58 42.25
C ASN A 5 7.06 -36.51 41.24
N PRO A 6 7.49 -36.54 39.98
CA PRO A 6 6.83 -37.32 38.91
C PRO A 6 7.01 -38.83 39.06
N ASN A 7 7.90 -39.29 39.93
CA ASN A 7 8.21 -40.70 40.09
C ASN A 7 7.99 -41.15 41.53
N LYS A 8 7.47 -42.37 41.65
CA LYS A 8 7.37 -43.05 42.93
C LYS A 8 8.77 -43.28 43.52
N THR A 9 8.90 -43.06 44.82
CA THR A 9 10.19 -43.20 45.53
C THR A 9 10.31 -44.47 46.36
N ARG A 10 9.24 -45.29 46.42
CA ARG A 10 9.16 -46.51 47.23
C ARG A 10 8.27 -47.57 46.58
N THR A 11 8.60 -48.85 46.73
CA THR A 11 7.78 -49.99 46.28
C THR A 11 7.28 -50.79 47.50
N TRP A 12 6.05 -51.28 47.44
CA TRP A 12 5.42 -52.14 48.46
C TRP A 12 5.13 -53.53 47.87
N ASP A 13 5.42 -54.59 48.62
CA ASP A 13 5.35 -55.98 48.15
C ASP A 13 4.65 -56.91 49.14
N ARG A 14 4.64 -58.24 48.90
CA ARG A 14 3.99 -59.22 49.80
C ARG A 14 4.62 -59.34 51.19
N SER A 15 5.81 -58.80 51.39
CA SER A 15 6.47 -58.72 52.70
C SER A 15 6.03 -57.48 53.49
N THR A 16 5.31 -56.55 52.85
CA THR A 16 4.72 -55.40 53.52
C THR A 16 3.34 -55.76 54.09
N PRO A 17 3.02 -55.41 55.37
CA PRO A 17 1.75 -55.79 56.00
C PRO A 17 0.54 -55.14 55.29
N ASN A 18 -0.60 -55.86 55.25
CA ASN A 18 -1.92 -55.41 54.74
C ASN A 18 -1.89 -54.87 53.29
N ASP A 19 -2.33 -55.70 52.33
CA ASP A 19 -2.63 -55.35 50.94
C ASP A 19 -1.55 -54.52 50.20
N GLY A 20 -0.29 -54.58 50.61
CA GLY A 20 0.79 -53.74 50.09
C GLY A 20 1.00 -53.84 48.57
N LEU A 21 0.74 -55.00 47.98
CA LEU A 21 0.74 -55.15 46.52
C LEU A 21 -0.37 -54.35 45.82
N PHE A 22 -1.56 -54.27 46.43
CA PHE A 22 -2.68 -53.53 45.88
C PHE A 22 -2.39 -52.03 45.88
N PHE A 23 -1.90 -51.51 47.01
CA PHE A 23 -1.49 -50.11 47.11
C PHE A 23 -0.30 -49.79 46.19
N ASP A 24 0.65 -50.72 46.06
CA ASP A 24 1.77 -50.52 45.14
C ASP A 24 1.30 -50.33 43.71
N ALA A 25 0.37 -51.19 43.26
CA ALA A 25 -0.23 -51.12 41.95
C ALA A 25 -1.03 -49.82 41.76
N GLU A 26 -1.87 -49.46 42.72
CA GLU A 26 -2.71 -48.26 42.66
C GLU A 26 -1.87 -46.97 42.57
N TYR A 27 -0.86 -46.81 43.44
CA TYR A 27 0.00 -45.63 43.38
C TYR A 27 0.82 -45.57 42.09
N THR A 28 1.26 -46.71 41.57
CA THR A 28 1.97 -46.75 40.28
C THR A 28 1.05 -46.28 39.15
N SER A 29 -0.21 -46.68 39.15
CA SER A 29 -1.21 -46.21 38.19
C SER A 29 -1.51 -44.71 38.35
N LEU A 30 -1.60 -44.19 39.57
CA LEU A 30 -1.83 -42.76 39.81
C LEU A 30 -0.67 -41.89 39.29
N TYR A 31 0.58 -42.25 39.58
CA TYR A 31 1.74 -41.53 39.03
C TYR A 31 1.81 -41.61 37.50
N ALA A 32 1.46 -42.76 36.91
CA ALA A 32 1.39 -42.89 35.46
C ALA A 32 0.31 -42.00 34.84
N ASN A 33 -0.86 -41.90 35.50
CA ASN A 33 -1.95 -41.03 35.07
C ASN A 33 -1.56 -39.55 35.16
N ASP A 34 -0.96 -39.13 36.27
CA ASP A 34 -0.55 -37.74 36.49
C ASP A 34 0.52 -37.29 35.48
N ASN A 35 1.52 -38.13 35.22
CA ASN A 35 2.52 -37.85 34.18
C ASN A 35 1.90 -37.78 32.78
N SER A 36 0.96 -38.70 32.47
CA SER A 36 0.24 -38.70 31.18
C SER A 36 -0.58 -37.43 31.00
N LEU A 37 -1.29 -36.98 32.04
CA LEU A 37 -2.04 -35.73 32.04
C LEU A 37 -1.12 -34.51 31.84
N GLN A 38 0.05 -34.48 32.48
CA GLN A 38 1.02 -33.40 32.29
C GLN A 38 1.54 -33.33 30.84
N THR A 39 1.85 -34.49 30.25
CA THR A 39 2.26 -34.57 28.84
C THR A 39 1.14 -34.10 27.91
N GLN A 40 -0.11 -34.49 28.17
CA GLN A 40 -1.27 -34.06 27.37
C GLN A 40 -1.49 -32.54 27.44
N ILE A 41 -1.39 -31.93 28.63
CA ILE A 41 -1.54 -30.48 28.81
C ILE A 41 -0.44 -29.72 28.08
N ALA A 42 0.81 -30.19 28.16
CA ALA A 42 1.93 -29.57 27.42
C ALA A 42 1.72 -29.64 25.90
N ASN A 43 1.23 -30.78 25.39
CA ASN A 43 0.92 -30.95 23.97
C ASN A 43 -0.24 -30.05 23.51
N LEU A 44 -1.30 -29.93 24.31
CA LEU A 44 -2.43 -29.05 24.01
C LEU A 44 -2.02 -27.57 24.00
N GLN A 45 -1.17 -27.14 24.94
CA GLN A 45 -0.64 -25.77 24.96
C GLN A 45 0.20 -25.49 23.70
N ALA A 46 1.06 -26.42 23.29
CA ALA A 46 1.85 -26.29 22.06
C ALA A 46 0.97 -26.23 20.79
N GLN A 47 -0.14 -26.98 20.75
CA GLN A 47 -1.11 -26.92 19.66
C GLN A 47 -1.89 -25.61 19.64
N ILE A 48 -2.32 -25.09 20.80
CA ILE A 48 -2.97 -23.77 20.93
C ILE A 48 -2.04 -22.66 20.42
N ASP A 49 -0.76 -22.69 20.79
CA ASP A 49 0.22 -21.71 20.32
C ASP A 49 0.50 -21.84 18.82
N SER A 50 0.55 -23.06 18.28
CA SER A 50 0.70 -23.31 16.84
C SER A 50 -0.50 -22.82 16.02
N LEU A 51 -1.73 -23.01 16.53
CA LEU A 51 -2.96 -22.61 15.87
C LEU A 51 -3.17 -21.09 15.89
N ASN A 52 -2.86 -20.43 17.03
CA ASN A 52 -2.91 -18.97 17.16
C ASN A 52 -1.95 -18.27 16.21
N ASN A 53 -0.76 -18.86 15.98
CA ASN A 53 0.21 -18.39 14.99
C ASN A 53 -0.25 -18.63 13.55
N THR A 54 -0.90 -19.76 13.26
CA THR A 54 -1.34 -20.10 11.90
C THR A 54 -2.56 -19.27 11.48
N ILE A 55 -3.53 -19.04 12.38
CA ILE A 55 -4.79 -18.34 12.07
C ILE A 55 -4.62 -16.83 11.97
N SER A 56 -3.73 -16.23 12.76
CA SER A 56 -3.55 -14.77 12.78
C SER A 56 -2.66 -14.24 11.64
N GLN A 57 -2.02 -15.13 10.85
CA GLN A 57 -0.97 -14.75 9.90
C GLN A 57 -1.25 -15.02 8.41
N VAL A 58 -2.41 -15.54 7.98
CA VAL A 58 -2.56 -15.98 6.56
C VAL A 58 -3.44 -15.08 5.66
N ALA A 59 -4.25 -14.14 6.15
CA ALA A 59 -5.17 -13.41 5.25
C ALA A 59 -4.59 -12.19 4.51
N VAL A 60 -3.47 -11.61 4.96
CA VAL A 60 -2.87 -10.41 4.34
C VAL A 60 -1.42 -10.70 3.98
N PRO A 61 -1.01 -10.58 2.69
CA PRO A 61 0.38 -10.77 2.29
C PRO A 61 1.28 -9.67 2.87
N LEU A 62 2.59 -9.92 2.94
CA LEU A 62 3.57 -8.91 3.36
C LEU A 62 3.48 -7.66 2.49
N GLY A 63 3.48 -6.47 3.09
CA GLY A 63 3.23 -5.19 2.40
C GLY A 63 1.76 -4.95 2.05
N GLY A 64 0.87 -5.89 2.32
CA GLY A 64 -0.57 -5.72 2.17
C GLY A 64 -1.10 -4.64 3.11
N VAL A 65 -1.93 -3.75 2.58
CA VAL A 65 -2.56 -2.65 3.31
C VAL A 65 -4.04 -2.95 3.47
N ILE A 66 -4.55 -2.80 4.69
CA ILE A 66 -5.96 -2.99 5.04
C ILE A 66 -6.47 -1.79 5.84
N GLU A 67 -7.79 -1.57 5.77
CA GLU A 67 -8.48 -0.66 6.69
C GLU A 67 -8.60 -1.30 8.07
N PHE A 68 -8.38 -0.50 9.13
CA PHE A 68 -8.43 -0.93 10.50
C PHE A 68 -8.72 0.25 11.44
N ASP A 69 -9.89 0.26 12.07
CA ASP A 69 -10.40 1.44 12.78
C ASP A 69 -10.04 1.50 14.28
N PHE A 70 -9.48 0.42 14.84
CA PHE A 70 -9.17 0.35 16.26
C PHE A 70 -7.78 0.91 16.58
N PRO A 71 -7.58 1.52 17.77
CA PRO A 71 -6.29 2.09 18.15
C PRO A 71 -5.23 1.03 18.46
N ASN A 72 -5.64 -0.19 18.81
CA ASN A 72 -4.74 -1.27 19.20
C ASN A 72 -4.29 -2.05 17.95
N ILE A 73 -3.15 -1.65 17.39
CA ILE A 73 -2.61 -2.25 16.16
C ILE A 73 -2.07 -3.65 16.43
N PRO A 74 -2.45 -4.67 15.64
CA PRO A 74 -1.89 -6.01 15.77
C PRO A 74 -0.37 -6.02 15.52
N ALA A 75 0.37 -6.87 16.23
CA ALA A 75 1.84 -6.81 16.28
C ALA A 75 2.57 -7.02 14.93
N ASN A 76 1.94 -7.68 13.97
CA ASN A 76 2.47 -7.89 12.61
C ASN A 76 2.13 -6.75 11.63
N PHE A 77 1.49 -5.69 12.12
CA PHE A 77 1.11 -4.52 11.34
C PHE A 77 1.66 -3.23 11.95
N LEU A 78 1.82 -2.23 11.10
CA LEU A 78 2.08 -0.85 11.49
C LEU A 78 1.13 0.09 10.76
N VAL A 79 0.91 1.28 11.29
CA VAL A 79 0.09 2.30 10.62
C VAL A 79 0.77 2.78 9.33
N ALA A 80 0.03 2.91 8.24
CA ALA A 80 0.53 3.49 6.98
C ALA A 80 0.44 5.04 7.03
N ASN A 81 1.32 5.66 7.83
CA ASN A 81 1.35 7.11 8.09
C ASN A 81 2.68 7.79 7.70
N GLY A 82 3.49 7.15 6.84
CA GLY A 82 4.78 7.70 6.43
C GLY A 82 5.91 7.54 7.45
N GLN A 83 5.70 6.83 8.58
CA GLN A 83 6.72 6.63 9.60
C GLN A 83 7.97 5.91 9.08
N ALA A 84 9.13 6.32 9.58
CA ALA A 84 10.39 5.61 9.37
C ALA A 84 10.46 4.38 10.27
N VAL A 85 10.83 3.24 9.69
CA VAL A 85 10.95 1.96 10.37
C VAL A 85 12.31 1.32 10.09
N SER A 86 12.76 0.47 11.00
CA SER A 86 14.08 -0.17 10.91
C SER A 86 14.15 -1.20 9.77
N ARG A 87 15.19 -1.10 8.94
CA ARG A 87 15.50 -2.10 7.89
C ARG A 87 15.88 -3.46 8.47
N THR A 88 16.47 -3.49 9.67
CA THR A 88 16.89 -4.75 10.30
C THR A 88 15.71 -5.46 10.96
N THR A 89 14.80 -4.70 11.59
CA THR A 89 13.59 -5.25 12.21
C THR A 89 12.58 -5.74 11.18
N PHE A 90 12.39 -4.98 10.09
CA PHE A 90 11.43 -5.30 9.02
C PHE A 90 12.14 -5.69 7.73
N SER A 91 13.11 -6.60 7.84
CA SER A 91 14.01 -6.99 6.76
C SER A 91 13.29 -7.66 5.59
N ALA A 92 12.30 -8.52 5.86
CA ALA A 92 11.51 -9.16 4.81
C ALA A 92 10.78 -8.14 3.93
N LEU A 93 10.18 -7.11 4.54
CA LEU A 93 9.52 -6.04 3.81
C LEU A 93 10.52 -5.17 3.05
N TRP A 94 11.67 -4.85 3.65
CA TRP A 94 12.74 -4.12 2.97
C TRP A 94 13.25 -4.88 1.73
N THR A 95 13.54 -6.17 1.84
CA THR A 95 13.97 -7.01 0.72
C THR A 95 12.92 -7.06 -0.40
N LEU A 96 11.62 -7.02 -0.07
CA LEU A 96 10.56 -7.00 -1.08
C LEU A 96 10.66 -5.76 -1.98
N ILE A 97 10.94 -4.59 -1.41
CA ILE A 97 10.89 -3.29 -2.09
C ILE A 97 12.24 -2.74 -2.56
N HIS A 98 13.36 -3.18 -2.00
CA HIS A 98 14.69 -2.60 -2.25
C HIS A 98 15.48 -3.36 -3.32
N ARG A 99 16.18 -2.64 -4.20
CA ARG A 99 17.17 -3.20 -5.13
C ARG A 99 18.45 -2.36 -5.11
N THR A 100 19.58 -2.98 -5.36
CA THR A 100 20.87 -2.28 -5.54
C THR A 100 21.13 -1.99 -7.01
N ILE A 101 21.62 -0.79 -7.27
CA ILE A 101 22.09 -0.34 -8.59
C ILE A 101 23.61 -0.43 -8.62
N SER A 102 24.12 -1.33 -9.46
CA SER A 102 25.57 -1.56 -9.61
C SER A 102 26.25 -0.58 -10.56
N GLY A 103 25.46 0.12 -11.39
CA GLY A 103 25.97 1.13 -12.31
C GLY A 103 24.90 1.66 -13.25
N LEU A 104 25.20 2.79 -13.89
CA LEU A 104 24.51 3.29 -15.06
C LEU A 104 25.42 3.12 -16.28
N THR A 105 24.85 2.75 -17.42
CA THR A 105 25.55 2.62 -18.70
C THR A 105 25.05 3.71 -19.66
N PRO A 106 25.68 4.90 -19.71
CA PRO A 106 25.28 6.01 -20.57
C PRO A 106 25.09 5.63 -22.05
N ALA A 107 26.01 4.83 -22.60
CA ALA A 107 26.00 4.46 -24.01
C ALA A 107 24.74 3.69 -24.44
N THR A 108 24.09 2.97 -23.52
CA THR A 108 22.88 2.18 -23.79
C THR A 108 21.66 2.71 -23.04
N GLY A 109 21.81 3.76 -22.22
CA GLY A 109 20.76 4.29 -21.36
C GLY A 109 20.26 3.29 -20.31
N LYS A 110 21.08 2.27 -19.96
CA LYS A 110 20.67 1.18 -19.08
C LYS A 110 21.10 1.39 -17.63
N VAL A 111 20.18 1.10 -16.72
CA VAL A 111 20.39 0.96 -15.28
C VAL A 111 20.72 -0.51 -15.00
N GLN A 112 21.86 -0.78 -14.38
CA GLN A 112 22.31 -2.13 -14.05
C GLN A 112 21.83 -2.51 -12.65
N SER A 113 21.08 -3.61 -12.55
CA SER A 113 20.60 -4.17 -11.28
C SER A 113 20.34 -5.66 -11.45
N MET A 114 21.16 -6.51 -10.84
CA MET A 114 21.08 -7.96 -11.05
C MET A 114 19.78 -8.56 -10.47
N ALA A 115 19.13 -9.45 -11.22
CA ALA A 115 17.92 -10.17 -10.81
C ALA A 115 16.84 -9.26 -10.19
N HIS A 116 16.64 -8.07 -10.76
CA HIS A 116 15.81 -7.03 -10.15
C HIS A 116 14.32 -7.38 -10.09
N GLY A 117 13.83 -8.26 -10.98
CA GLY A 117 12.44 -8.73 -10.99
C GLY A 117 11.40 -7.63 -11.29
N LEU A 118 11.82 -6.53 -11.90
CA LEU A 118 10.96 -5.40 -12.26
C LEU A 118 10.31 -5.66 -13.63
N ILE A 119 9.07 -5.17 -13.79
CA ILE A 119 8.30 -5.31 -15.03
C ILE A 119 8.18 -3.98 -15.76
N ALA A 120 7.93 -4.03 -17.08
CA ALA A 120 7.73 -2.82 -17.88
C ALA A 120 6.50 -2.04 -17.37
N GLY A 121 6.62 -0.71 -17.27
CA GLY A 121 5.59 0.18 -16.75
C GLY A 121 5.51 0.25 -15.22
N GLN A 122 6.34 -0.51 -14.48
CA GLN A 122 6.42 -0.38 -13.02
C GLN A 122 7.07 0.95 -12.63
N LEU A 123 6.52 1.61 -11.60
CA LEU A 123 7.10 2.81 -11.02
C LEU A 123 8.21 2.46 -10.03
N VAL A 124 9.34 3.13 -10.17
CA VAL A 124 10.51 3.02 -9.28
C VAL A 124 11.05 4.39 -8.94
N LYS A 125 11.84 4.48 -7.87
CA LYS A 125 12.60 5.69 -7.54
C LYS A 125 13.99 5.35 -7.04
N PHE A 126 14.90 6.32 -7.10
CA PHE A 126 16.32 6.16 -6.79
C PHE A 126 16.73 7.00 -5.58
N SER A 127 17.74 6.53 -4.85
CA SER A 127 18.26 7.23 -3.65
C SER A 127 19.22 8.38 -3.99
N PHE A 128 19.65 8.48 -5.25
CA PHE A 128 20.70 9.40 -5.67
C PHE A 128 20.26 10.33 -6.80
N THR A 129 20.98 11.44 -6.94
CA THR A 129 20.90 12.35 -8.08
C THR A 129 22.21 12.29 -8.87
N GLY A 130 22.14 12.34 -10.19
CA GLY A 130 23.27 12.27 -11.11
C GLY A 130 23.03 11.33 -12.28
N GLY A 131 23.83 11.43 -13.34
CA GLY A 131 23.71 10.58 -14.52
C GLY A 131 22.37 10.67 -15.26
N GLY A 132 21.64 11.78 -15.12
CA GLY A 132 20.29 11.95 -15.70
C GLY A 132 19.15 11.52 -14.77
N ILE A 133 19.46 11.06 -13.55
CA ILE A 133 18.48 10.69 -12.53
C ILE A 133 18.41 11.75 -11.44
N THR A 134 17.20 12.08 -11.00
CA THR A 134 16.90 12.87 -9.80
C THR A 134 16.37 11.96 -8.70
N THR A 135 16.92 12.10 -7.48
CA THR A 135 16.50 11.34 -6.30
C THR A 135 15.03 11.55 -5.97
N ASN A 136 14.37 10.53 -5.40
CA ASN A 136 12.96 10.52 -5.03
C ASN A 136 11.95 10.84 -6.15
N THR A 137 12.39 11.07 -7.38
CA THR A 137 11.52 11.22 -8.54
C THR A 137 11.03 9.84 -9.01
N PRO A 138 9.72 9.66 -9.28
CA PRO A 138 9.19 8.46 -9.88
C PRO A 138 9.61 8.31 -11.36
N TYR A 139 10.04 7.12 -11.74
CA TYR A 139 10.35 6.73 -13.11
C TYR A 139 9.63 5.43 -13.48
N TYR A 140 9.24 5.30 -14.74
CA TYR A 140 8.71 4.06 -15.29
C TYR A 140 9.83 3.19 -15.80
N VAL A 141 9.77 1.89 -15.49
CA VAL A 141 10.67 0.87 -16.02
C VAL A 141 10.33 0.59 -17.49
N VAL A 142 11.33 0.59 -18.36
CA VAL A 142 11.22 0.37 -19.81
C VAL A 142 12.24 -0.69 -20.23
N ASN A 143 11.87 -1.56 -21.17
CA ASN A 143 12.73 -2.61 -21.72
C ASN A 143 13.52 -3.42 -20.66
N PRO A 144 12.87 -3.92 -19.59
CA PRO A 144 13.58 -4.70 -18.58
C PRO A 144 14.08 -6.03 -19.15
N THR A 145 15.28 -6.40 -18.74
CA THR A 145 15.82 -7.76 -18.85
C THR A 145 15.86 -8.39 -17.46
N ALA A 146 16.63 -9.47 -17.26
CA ALA A 146 16.84 -10.02 -15.93
C ALA A 146 17.74 -9.13 -15.05
N ASN A 147 18.65 -8.36 -15.66
CA ASN A 147 19.77 -7.71 -14.96
C ASN A 147 19.92 -6.22 -15.27
N ASP A 148 19.12 -5.68 -16.19
CA ASP A 148 19.15 -4.28 -16.54
C ASP A 148 17.81 -3.81 -17.09
N PHE A 149 17.61 -2.50 -17.08
CA PHE A 149 16.42 -1.87 -17.63
C PHE A 149 16.74 -0.43 -18.04
N GLN A 150 15.83 0.20 -18.77
CA GLN A 150 15.84 1.63 -19.08
C GLN A 150 14.71 2.33 -18.33
N ILE A 151 14.72 3.67 -18.29
CA ILE A 151 13.71 4.44 -17.54
C ILE A 151 13.07 5.54 -18.40
N SER A 152 11.82 5.89 -18.09
CA SER A 152 11.09 7.03 -18.68
C SER A 152 10.37 7.85 -17.61
N LEU A 153 10.04 9.12 -17.90
CA LEU A 153 9.24 9.99 -17.01
C LEU A 153 7.73 9.76 -17.16
N THR A 154 7.30 9.23 -18.30
CA THR A 154 5.88 8.98 -18.60
C THR A 154 5.64 7.49 -18.91
N PRO A 155 4.41 6.99 -18.68
CA PRO A 155 4.06 5.62 -19.04
C PRO A 155 4.26 5.38 -20.54
N GLY A 156 5.07 4.37 -20.90
CA GLY A 156 5.41 4.08 -22.31
C GLY A 156 6.17 5.21 -23.03
N GLY A 157 6.74 6.15 -22.27
CA GLY A 157 7.44 7.33 -22.78
C GLY A 157 8.81 7.05 -23.38
N ALA A 158 9.44 8.10 -23.88
CA ALA A 158 10.81 8.05 -24.37
C ALA A 158 11.79 7.68 -23.25
N VAL A 159 12.79 6.86 -23.60
CA VAL A 159 13.89 6.51 -22.68
C VAL A 159 14.67 7.76 -22.31
N ILE A 160 14.93 7.93 -21.01
CA ILE A 160 15.76 9.02 -20.49
C ILE A 160 17.23 8.73 -20.84
N PRO A 161 17.93 9.69 -21.47
CA PRO A 161 19.37 9.60 -21.68
C PRO A 161 20.11 9.64 -20.34
N LEU A 162 20.92 8.61 -20.07
CA LEU A 162 21.83 8.60 -18.93
C LEU A 162 23.16 9.28 -19.30
N THR A 163 23.68 10.14 -18.44
CA THR A 163 24.83 11.02 -18.78
C THR A 163 26.14 10.67 -18.08
N SER A 164 26.10 9.91 -16.99
CA SER A 164 27.28 9.45 -16.25
C SER A 164 26.95 8.16 -15.49
N ASN A 165 27.98 7.40 -15.11
CA ASN A 165 27.81 6.25 -14.21
C ASN A 165 27.41 6.73 -12.80
N GLN A 166 26.51 6.01 -12.13
CA GLN A 166 26.15 6.18 -10.73
C GLN A 166 25.84 4.82 -10.10
N THR A 167 26.06 4.70 -8.80
CA THR A 167 25.64 3.55 -7.99
C THR A 167 24.72 4.02 -6.87
N GLY A 168 23.94 3.11 -6.30
CA GLY A 168 23.07 3.42 -5.18
C GLY A 168 21.91 2.45 -5.05
N ASP A 169 20.80 2.93 -4.49
CA ASP A 169 19.63 2.11 -4.18
C ASP A 169 18.43 2.52 -5.02
N LEU A 170 17.55 1.54 -5.23
CA LEU A 170 16.25 1.68 -5.86
C LEU A 170 15.17 1.15 -4.92
N ILE A 171 14.04 1.85 -4.88
CA ILE A 171 12.79 1.34 -4.30
C ILE A 171 11.83 1.03 -5.45
N SER A 172 11.30 -0.20 -5.46
CA SER A 172 10.43 -0.76 -6.50
C SER A 172 8.94 -0.44 -6.32
N HIS A 173 8.59 0.23 -5.21
CA HIS A 173 7.24 0.70 -4.92
C HIS A 173 7.31 2.13 -4.35
N ILE A 174 6.97 3.12 -5.17
CA ILE A 174 7.29 4.53 -4.90
C ILE A 174 6.66 5.15 -3.65
N GLN A 175 5.61 4.55 -3.09
CA GLN A 175 5.01 5.00 -1.82
C GLN A 175 5.91 4.75 -0.59
N TYR A 176 6.86 3.82 -0.66
CA TYR A 176 7.87 3.66 0.41
C TYR A 176 9.03 4.61 0.19
N GLY A 177 9.67 5.12 1.23
CA GLY A 177 10.83 6.03 1.11
C GLY A 177 12.13 5.41 1.62
N PHE A 178 13.24 6.04 1.27
CA PHE A 178 14.59 5.58 1.64
C PHE A 178 14.94 5.78 3.12
N GLY A 179 14.07 6.42 3.92
CA GLY A 179 14.33 6.74 5.32
C GLY A 179 15.52 7.69 5.49
N ASP A 180 16.35 7.40 6.48
CA ASP A 180 17.66 8.05 6.72
C ASP A 180 18.73 7.71 5.66
N GLY A 181 18.40 6.89 4.65
CA GLY A 181 19.34 6.46 3.62
C GLY A 181 20.26 5.32 4.04
N SER A 182 20.17 4.81 5.28
CA SER A 182 21.08 3.78 5.79
C SER A 182 20.39 2.70 6.60
N THR A 183 19.79 3.04 7.74
CA THR A 183 19.27 2.07 8.72
C THR A 183 17.76 1.94 8.72
N THR A 184 17.06 2.88 8.07
CA THR A 184 15.60 2.98 8.07
C THR A 184 15.03 3.10 6.66
N PHE A 185 13.74 2.84 6.53
CA PHE A 185 12.93 3.14 5.35
C PHE A 185 11.56 3.66 5.80
N THR A 186 10.86 4.44 4.98
CA THR A 186 9.52 4.94 5.35
C THR A 186 8.42 4.08 4.76
N LEU A 187 7.38 3.82 5.54
CA LEU A 187 6.15 3.17 5.06
C LEU A 187 5.33 4.13 4.17
N PRO A 188 4.34 3.62 3.41
CA PRO A 188 3.37 4.48 2.73
C PRO A 188 2.64 5.41 3.71
N ASP A 189 2.26 6.59 3.23
CA ASP A 189 1.32 7.48 3.92
C ASP A 189 -0.04 7.41 3.21
N ARG A 190 -1.05 6.90 3.90
CA ARG A 190 -2.42 6.74 3.39
C ARG A 190 -3.41 7.69 4.04
N ARG A 191 -2.93 8.65 4.82
CA ARG A 191 -3.79 9.64 5.47
C ARG A 191 -4.33 10.62 4.41
N GLY A 192 -5.64 10.90 4.47
CA GLY A 192 -6.29 11.93 3.64
C GLY A 192 -6.41 11.62 2.15
N VAL A 193 -6.05 10.42 1.69
CA VAL A 193 -6.11 10.03 0.28
C VAL A 193 -6.94 8.76 0.08
N PHE A 194 -7.63 8.67 -1.05
CA PHE A 194 -8.44 7.51 -1.40
C PHE A 194 -7.65 6.51 -2.26
N ALA A 195 -7.96 5.22 -2.10
CA ALA A 195 -7.41 4.20 -2.99
C ALA A 195 -8.13 4.21 -4.35
N ARG A 196 -7.35 4.10 -5.43
CA ARG A 196 -7.85 3.82 -6.78
C ARG A 196 -7.17 2.55 -7.30
N GLY A 197 -7.94 1.67 -7.93
CA GLY A 197 -7.38 0.48 -8.57
C GLY A 197 -6.42 0.87 -9.69
N SER A 198 -5.23 0.25 -9.73
CA SER A 198 -4.21 0.53 -10.75
C SER A 198 -4.62 0.01 -12.12
N GLY A 199 -4.10 0.66 -13.16
CA GLY A 199 -4.25 0.29 -14.56
C GLY A 199 -5.54 0.80 -15.20
N GLN A 200 -5.64 0.58 -16.50
CA GLN A 200 -6.82 0.89 -17.27
C GLN A 200 -7.91 -0.16 -17.05
N HIS A 201 -9.11 0.28 -16.71
CA HIS A 201 -10.27 -0.58 -16.59
C HIS A 201 -10.62 -1.18 -17.97
N ALA A 202 -11.08 -2.44 -18.00
CA ALA A 202 -11.33 -3.15 -19.26
C ALA A 202 -12.50 -2.59 -20.10
N SER A 203 -13.61 -2.19 -19.45
CA SER A 203 -14.85 -1.83 -20.17
C SER A 203 -15.60 -0.60 -19.66
N ARG A 204 -15.26 -0.05 -18.49
CA ARG A 204 -15.97 1.10 -17.92
C ARG A 204 -15.42 2.38 -18.50
N ALA A 205 -16.21 3.03 -19.33
CA ALA A 205 -15.90 4.32 -19.92
C ALA A 205 -16.16 5.48 -18.95
N LYS A 206 -15.31 6.50 -19.04
CA LYS A 206 -15.50 7.83 -18.42
C LYS A 206 -16.53 8.62 -19.21
N ALA A 207 -17.06 9.69 -18.61
CA ALA A 207 -18.04 10.57 -19.25
C ALA A 207 -17.56 11.14 -20.61
N ALA A 208 -16.28 11.44 -20.75
CA ALA A 208 -15.68 11.94 -21.98
C ALA A 208 -15.29 10.84 -22.99
N GLY A 209 -15.65 9.57 -22.73
CA GLY A 209 -15.16 8.41 -23.47
C GLY A 209 -13.80 7.91 -22.98
N GLY A 210 -13.40 6.74 -23.48
CA GLY A 210 -12.23 6.00 -23.01
C GLY A 210 -12.39 5.44 -21.59
N ASN A 211 -11.65 4.41 -21.24
CA ASN A 211 -11.84 3.74 -19.95
C ASN A 211 -11.21 4.49 -18.77
N TYR A 212 -11.70 4.24 -17.56
CA TYR A 212 -11.05 4.69 -16.33
C TYR A 212 -9.62 4.16 -16.27
N ASP A 213 -8.70 4.96 -15.77
CA ASP A 213 -7.30 4.56 -15.59
C ASP A 213 -6.80 5.06 -14.24
N GLY A 214 -6.25 4.16 -13.44
CA GLY A 214 -5.63 4.47 -12.16
C GLY A 214 -4.12 4.71 -12.25
N GLY A 215 -3.51 4.43 -13.40
CA GLY A 215 -2.07 4.50 -13.57
C GLY A 215 -1.33 3.28 -12.99
N ALA A 216 -0.01 3.36 -12.89
CA ALA A 216 0.80 2.26 -12.36
C ALA A 216 0.60 2.08 -10.84
N ILE A 217 1.01 0.93 -10.31
CA ILE A 217 0.96 0.65 -8.86
C ILE A 217 1.79 1.71 -8.12
N GLY A 218 1.17 2.30 -7.08
CA GLY A 218 1.77 3.35 -6.27
C GLY A 218 1.68 4.75 -6.87
N GLN A 219 1.11 4.93 -8.06
CA GLN A 219 0.93 6.25 -8.67
C GLN A 219 0.00 7.13 -7.82
N GLU A 220 0.47 8.33 -7.52
CA GLU A 220 -0.27 9.36 -6.79
C GLU A 220 -0.84 10.36 -7.79
N ASN A 221 -2.12 10.70 -7.64
CA ASN A 221 -2.82 11.62 -8.51
C ASN A 221 -3.44 12.73 -7.66
N GLN A 222 -3.45 13.95 -8.19
CA GLN A 222 -4.11 15.09 -7.56
C GLN A 222 -5.62 15.04 -7.76
N ASP A 223 -6.35 15.80 -6.96
CA ASP A 223 -7.77 16.05 -7.15
C ASP A 223 -8.02 16.70 -8.52
N MET A 224 -9.17 16.37 -9.12
CA MET A 224 -9.54 16.85 -10.44
C MET A 224 -11.03 17.14 -10.48
N PHE A 225 -11.40 18.29 -11.06
CA PHE A 225 -12.79 18.63 -11.35
C PHE A 225 -13.06 18.46 -12.86
N GLN A 226 -14.24 17.95 -13.21
CA GLN A 226 -14.61 17.83 -14.62
C GLN A 226 -14.86 19.21 -15.23
N GLY A 227 -14.26 19.47 -16.39
CA GLY A 227 -14.52 20.70 -17.14
C GLY A 227 -16.02 20.90 -17.38
N HIS A 228 -16.53 22.07 -17.02
CA HIS A 228 -17.94 22.44 -17.18
C HIS A 228 -18.05 23.91 -17.60
N ARG A 229 -19.23 24.27 -18.10
CA ARG A 229 -19.53 25.62 -18.61
C ARG A 229 -20.89 26.06 -18.12
N HIS A 230 -21.00 27.35 -17.81
CA HIS A 230 -22.27 28.01 -17.50
C HIS A 230 -22.72 28.81 -18.71
N ALA A 231 -24.01 28.72 -19.05
CA ALA A 231 -24.65 29.53 -20.07
C ALA A 231 -25.82 30.29 -19.42
N ASN A 232 -26.08 31.51 -19.91
CA ASN A 232 -27.24 32.30 -19.49
C ASN A 232 -28.21 32.37 -20.67
N ASP A 233 -29.35 31.70 -20.54
CA ASP A 233 -30.41 31.76 -21.56
C ASP A 233 -31.18 33.07 -21.44
N GLY A 234 -31.40 33.76 -22.57
CA GLY A 234 -32.20 35.00 -22.62
C GLY A 234 -31.41 36.32 -22.73
N ILE A 235 -30.07 36.29 -22.73
CA ILE A 235 -29.24 37.42 -23.20
C ILE A 235 -28.82 37.10 -24.64
N SER A 236 -29.56 37.64 -25.62
CA SER A 236 -29.33 37.38 -27.04
C SER A 236 -27.91 37.75 -27.48
N ALA A 237 -27.15 36.74 -27.87
CA ALA A 237 -26.37 36.81 -29.11
C ALA A 237 -26.95 35.81 -30.13
N SER A 238 -28.27 35.73 -30.26
CA SER A 238 -28.86 35.21 -31.50
C SER A 238 -28.88 36.37 -32.50
N LEU A 239 -27.74 36.62 -33.15
CA LEU A 239 -27.69 37.46 -34.34
C LEU A 239 -28.07 36.59 -35.55
N VAL A 240 -29.36 36.26 -35.67
CA VAL A 240 -29.91 36.00 -37.00
C VAL A 240 -30.23 37.38 -37.58
N HIS A 241 -29.28 37.93 -38.33
CA HIS A 241 -29.51 39.15 -39.10
C HIS A 241 -30.54 38.79 -40.21
N PRO A 242 -31.65 39.53 -40.40
CA PRO A 242 -32.69 39.19 -41.38
C PRO A 242 -32.22 39.10 -42.84
N ASP A 243 -30.98 39.50 -43.13
CA ASP A 243 -30.33 39.55 -44.43
C ASP A 243 -29.22 38.48 -44.62
N ASN A 244 -29.06 37.53 -43.70
CA ASN A 244 -28.02 36.49 -43.73
C ASN A 244 -26.58 37.04 -43.81
N TYR A 245 -26.28 38.22 -43.25
CA TYR A 245 -24.93 38.77 -43.29
C TYR A 245 -23.95 38.05 -42.33
N PHE A 246 -22.88 37.45 -42.87
CA PHE A 246 -21.79 36.78 -42.13
C PHE A 246 -20.44 37.52 -42.30
N GLY A 247 -20.37 38.77 -41.87
CA GLY A 247 -19.11 39.55 -41.86
C GLY A 247 -18.57 39.78 -40.44
N THR A 248 -17.25 39.90 -40.30
CA THR A 248 -16.59 40.31 -39.05
C THR A 248 -16.98 41.75 -38.69
N GLY A 249 -17.94 41.89 -37.78
CA GLY A 249 -18.36 43.15 -37.18
C GLY A 249 -18.67 42.97 -35.70
N SER A 250 -18.09 43.82 -34.87
CA SER A 250 -18.32 43.84 -33.41
C SER A 250 -19.63 44.54 -33.09
N SER A 251 -20.70 43.77 -32.86
CA SER A 251 -21.96 44.30 -32.33
C SER A 251 -21.79 44.62 -30.84
N ARG A 252 -21.56 45.90 -30.50
CA ARG A 252 -21.48 46.37 -29.11
C ARG A 252 -22.90 46.56 -28.55
N VAL A 253 -23.51 45.47 -28.10
CA VAL A 253 -24.69 45.55 -27.23
C VAL A 253 -24.21 45.79 -25.80
N GLY A 254 -24.81 46.75 -25.09
CA GLY A 254 -24.39 47.24 -23.76
C GLY A 254 -23.99 46.13 -22.80
N GLN A 255 -22.69 46.05 -22.52
CA GLN A 255 -22.09 45.05 -21.64
C GLN A 255 -22.36 45.42 -20.18
N ASN A 256 -23.49 44.95 -19.63
CA ASN A 256 -23.49 44.58 -18.23
C ASN A 256 -22.79 43.22 -18.16
N GLY A 257 -21.56 43.19 -17.64
CA GLY A 257 -20.82 41.94 -17.47
C GLY A 257 -21.68 40.92 -16.73
N VAL A 258 -21.90 39.76 -17.32
CA VAL A 258 -22.59 38.66 -16.66
C VAL A 258 -21.57 37.95 -15.78
N SER A 259 -21.66 38.16 -14.47
CA SER A 259 -20.83 37.45 -13.51
C SER A 259 -21.48 36.13 -13.12
N ILE A 260 -20.75 35.02 -13.28
CA ILE A 260 -21.12 33.76 -12.64
C ILE A 260 -20.75 33.88 -11.17
N LEU A 261 -21.75 33.82 -10.30
CA LEU A 261 -21.60 33.95 -8.86
C LEU A 261 -21.36 32.58 -8.21
N ASP A 262 -21.10 32.58 -6.92
CA ASP A 262 -21.00 31.36 -6.12
C ASP A 262 -22.31 30.55 -6.16
N PRO A 263 -22.24 29.21 -6.00
CA PRO A 263 -23.43 28.38 -5.83
C PRO A 263 -24.32 28.91 -4.69
N THR A 264 -25.63 29.05 -4.96
CA THR A 264 -26.63 29.45 -3.96
C THR A 264 -27.72 28.39 -3.80
N ILE A 265 -28.51 28.49 -2.74
CA ILE A 265 -29.65 27.58 -2.49
C ILE A 265 -30.72 27.75 -3.57
N ASP A 266 -31.25 26.64 -4.09
CA ASP A 266 -32.31 26.60 -5.12
C ASP A 266 -33.68 26.12 -4.59
N GLY A 267 -33.78 25.93 -3.26
CA GLY A 267 -34.98 25.43 -2.59
C GLY A 267 -35.24 23.92 -2.75
N THR A 268 -34.45 23.20 -3.55
CA THR A 268 -34.64 21.76 -3.85
C THR A 268 -33.46 20.92 -3.38
N ASN A 269 -32.23 21.35 -3.65
CA ASN A 269 -31.00 20.56 -3.45
C ASN A 269 -30.24 20.92 -2.16
N GLY A 270 -30.86 21.72 -1.28
CA GLY A 270 -30.29 22.14 0.01
C GLY A 270 -29.25 23.25 -0.10
N ILE A 271 -28.54 23.50 1.01
CA ILE A 271 -27.48 24.53 1.09
C ILE A 271 -26.19 23.96 0.44
N PRO A 272 -25.62 24.63 -0.59
CA PRO A 272 -24.34 24.21 -1.17
C PRO A 272 -23.22 24.15 -0.14
N ARG A 273 -22.41 23.08 -0.17
CA ARG A 273 -21.20 22.96 0.64
C ARG A 273 -19.98 23.29 -0.22
N THR A 274 -19.15 24.22 0.24
CA THR A 274 -17.93 24.65 -0.45
C THR A 274 -16.71 24.47 0.45
N GLY A 275 -15.53 24.30 -0.16
CA GLY A 275 -14.28 24.05 0.54
C GLY A 275 -13.09 24.12 -0.43
N ALA A 276 -11.88 23.96 0.10
CA ALA A 276 -10.64 24.00 -0.69
C ALA A 276 -10.36 22.69 -1.46
N GLU A 277 -11.14 21.64 -1.22
CA GLU A 277 -11.00 20.32 -1.85
C GLU A 277 -12.37 19.87 -2.39
N THR A 278 -12.39 19.34 -3.62
CA THR A 278 -13.57 18.63 -4.12
C THR A 278 -13.51 17.17 -3.65
N SER A 279 -14.34 16.82 -2.66
CA SER A 279 -14.43 15.46 -2.14
C SER A 279 -15.87 14.95 -2.09
N PRO A 280 -16.10 13.66 -2.41
CA PRO A 280 -17.38 13.03 -2.11
C PRO A 280 -17.55 12.87 -0.60
N VAL A 281 -18.76 12.53 -0.16
CA VAL A 281 -19.00 12.11 1.23
C VAL A 281 -18.08 10.94 1.60
N SER A 282 -17.48 10.98 2.78
CA SER A 282 -16.55 9.96 3.26
C SER A 282 -16.58 9.81 4.78
N THR A 283 -16.06 8.70 5.27
CA THR A 283 -15.70 8.50 6.69
C THR A 283 -14.19 8.25 6.76
N ALA A 284 -13.53 8.78 7.80
CA ALA A 284 -12.11 8.58 7.98
C ALA A 284 -11.86 7.21 8.64
N VAL A 285 -11.02 6.41 8.00
CA VAL A 285 -10.53 5.11 8.50
C VAL A 285 -9.01 5.16 8.59
N GLN A 286 -8.43 4.35 9.48
CA GLN A 286 -6.99 4.19 9.52
C GLN A 286 -6.55 3.02 8.64
N TYR A 287 -5.42 3.18 7.96
CA TYR A 287 -4.80 2.10 7.20
C TYR A 287 -3.61 1.53 7.95
N ILE A 288 -3.54 0.20 8.02
CA ILE A 288 -2.40 -0.53 8.56
C ILE A 288 -1.79 -1.42 7.47
N ILE A 289 -0.48 -1.62 7.56
CA ILE A 289 0.32 -2.38 6.61
C ILE A 289 1.02 -3.54 7.31
N ARG A 290 1.05 -4.70 6.66
CA ARG A 290 1.76 -5.86 7.18
C ARG A 290 3.27 -5.72 7.02
N VAL A 291 4.03 -5.91 8.11
CA VAL A 291 5.47 -5.57 8.17
C VAL A 291 6.41 -6.70 8.57
N ILE A 292 5.90 -7.79 9.16
CA ILE A 292 6.68 -8.99 9.54
C ILE A 292 6.35 -10.16 8.63
#